data_AF-F4XNX3-F1
#
_entry.id   AF-F4XNX3-F1
#
_cell.length_a   1.000
_cell.length_b   1.000
_cell.length_c   1.000
_cell.angle_alpha   90.00
_cell.angle_beta   90.00
_cell.angle_gamma   90.00
#
_symmetry.space_group_name_H-M   'P 1'
#
loop_
_entity.id
_entity.type
_entity.pdbx_description
1 polymer ?
#
loop_
_entity_poly.entity_id
_entity_poly.type
_entity_poly.pdbx_seq_one_letter_code
_entity_poly.pdbx_strand_id
1 'polypeptide(L)'
;MDKFYNAESTMESIKVISHVGSDGILHLDVPVGITNEELEVMVVFNPLKSSLKLETPQGWMPGFFEEVIGGWAGEPLERGKQEEFETRESLF
;
A
#
# COMPACT_ATOMS: atom_id res chain seq x y z
N MET A 1 -44.42 -9.58 34.05
CA MET A 1 -43.05 -9.11 34.34
C MET A 1 -42.06 -9.93 33.55
N ASP A 2 -41.96 -9.53 32.28
CA ASP A 2 -40.76 -9.38 31.45
C ASP A 2 -39.79 -10.55 31.32
N LYS A 3 -40.05 -11.34 30.27
CA LYS A 3 -39.05 -12.13 29.57
C LYS A 3 -38.13 -11.15 28.84
N PHE A 4 -36.92 -10.95 29.35
CA PHE A 4 -35.86 -10.24 28.63
C PHE A 4 -35.49 -11.05 27.40
N TYR A 5 -36.02 -10.65 26.24
CA TYR A 5 -35.56 -11.10 24.94
C TYR A 5 -34.16 -10.49 24.74
N ASN A 6 -33.11 -11.31 24.91
CA ASN A 6 -31.82 -11.02 24.31
C ASN A 6 -31.97 -11.29 22.81
N ALA A 7 -32.31 -10.27 22.03
CA ALA A 7 -32.14 -10.32 20.59
C ALA A 7 -30.62 -10.29 20.32
N GLU A 8 -30.08 -11.39 19.80
CA GLU A 8 -28.76 -11.37 19.18
C GLU A 8 -28.77 -10.32 18.07
N SER A 9 -28.16 -9.16 18.32
CA SER A 9 -27.94 -8.16 17.30
C SER A 9 -26.75 -8.63 16.46
N THR A 10 -27.02 -9.28 15.33
CA THR A 10 -25.99 -9.68 14.37
C THR A 10 -25.48 -8.44 13.65
N MET A 11 -24.20 -8.11 13.86
CA MET A 11 -23.56 -7.02 13.12
C MET A 11 -23.40 -7.43 11.66
N GLU A 12 -24.15 -6.79 10.77
CA GLU A 12 -23.99 -6.95 9.33
C GLU A 12 -23.04 -5.88 8.78
N SER A 13 -22.01 -6.32 8.04
CA SER A 13 -21.04 -5.43 7.42
C SER A 13 -21.30 -5.32 5.93
N ILE A 14 -21.63 -4.10 5.47
CA ILE A 14 -21.89 -3.79 4.06
C ILE A 14 -20.76 -2.89 3.57
N LYS A 15 -19.97 -3.38 2.62
CA LYS A 15 -18.87 -2.62 2.02
C LYS A 15 -19.38 -1.82 0.82
N VAL A 16 -19.53 -0.51 0.99
CA VAL A 16 -19.92 0.43 -0.08
C VAL A 16 -18.72 1.29 -0.47
N ILE A 17 -18.37 1.32 -1.75
CA ILE A 17 -17.39 2.26 -2.32
C ILE A 17 -18.20 3.29 -3.10
N SER A 18 -18.19 4.54 -2.64
CA SER A 18 -18.95 5.64 -3.26
C SER A 18 -18.08 6.89 -3.34
N HIS A 19 -18.37 7.76 -4.31
CA HIS A 19 -17.68 9.04 -4.51
C HIS A 19 -18.46 10.16 -3.81
N VAL A 20 -17.74 11.02 -3.09
CA VAL A 20 -18.33 12.23 -2.49
C VAL A 20 -18.53 13.27 -3.57
N GLY A 21 -19.75 13.78 -3.70
CA GLY A 21 -20.10 14.78 -4.71
C GLY A 21 -19.39 16.13 -4.49
N SER A 22 -19.51 17.04 -5.46
CA SER A 22 -18.98 18.41 -5.35
C SER A 22 -19.64 19.23 -4.23
N ASP A 23 -20.77 18.76 -3.70
CA ASP A 23 -21.49 19.30 -2.55
C ASP A 23 -20.92 18.85 -1.19
N GLY A 24 -19.98 17.90 -1.20
CA GLY A 24 -19.38 17.35 0.01
C GLY A 24 -20.23 16.30 0.72
N ILE A 25 -21.28 15.77 0.06
CA ILE A 25 -22.21 14.81 0.66
C ILE A 25 -21.90 13.39 0.17
N LEU A 26 -21.81 12.44 1.09
CA LEU A 26 -21.74 11.00 0.79
C LEU A 26 -23.15 10.41 0.84
N HIS A 27 -23.65 9.96 -0.32
CA HIS A 27 -24.91 9.22 -0.40
C HIS A 27 -24.65 7.72 -0.20
N LEU A 28 -25.34 7.12 0.77
CA LEU A 28 -25.31 5.69 1.08
C LEU A 28 -26.73 5.12 1.02
N ASP A 29 -27.01 4.32 -0.01
CA ASP A 29 -28.26 3.56 -0.10
C ASP A 29 -28.05 2.19 0.55
N VAL A 30 -28.59 2.02 1.77
CA VAL A 30 -28.46 0.79 2.55
C VAL A 30 -29.81 0.04 2.51
N PRO A 31 -29.92 -1.07 1.75
CA PRO A 31 -31.13 -1.88 1.75
C PRO A 31 -31.21 -2.67 3.06
N VAL A 32 -32.09 -2.24 3.96
CA VAL A 32 -32.23 -2.86 5.29
C VAL A 32 -33.27 -3.99 5.34
N GLY A 33 -34.14 -4.13 4.34
CA GLY A 33 -35.13 -5.23 4.26
C GLY A 33 -36.21 -5.23 5.36
N ILE A 34 -36.18 -4.26 6.28
CA ILE A 34 -37.06 -4.14 7.43
C ILE A 34 -37.98 -2.93 7.23
N THR A 35 -39.21 -3.01 7.73
CA THR A 35 -40.23 -1.94 7.61
C THR A 35 -40.87 -1.67 8.96
N ASN A 36 -41.09 -0.39 9.29
CA ASN A 36 -41.74 0.07 10.54
C ASN A 36 -40.99 -0.28 11.83
N GLU A 37 -39.66 -0.27 11.78
CA GLU A 37 -38.81 -0.46 12.97
C GLU A 37 -37.77 0.66 13.05
N GLU A 38 -37.37 1.01 14.28
CA GLU A 38 -36.30 1.97 14.53
C GLU A 38 -34.95 1.24 14.50
N LEU A 39 -33.99 1.77 13.75
CA LEU A 39 -32.63 1.24 13.68
C LEU A 39 -31.64 2.27 14.20
N GLU A 40 -30.78 1.86 15.13
CA GLU A 40 -29.59 2.60 15.50
C GLU A 40 -28.49 2.34 14.45
N VAL A 41 -27.99 3.41 13.83
CA VAL A 41 -26.97 3.31 12.77
C VAL A 41 -25.70 4.04 13.21
N MET A 42 -24.58 3.33 13.21
CA MET A 42 -23.25 3.91 13.44
C MET A 42 -22.46 3.91 12.13
N VAL A 43 -22.08 5.11 11.66
CA VAL A 43 -21.26 5.27 10.45
C VAL A 43 -19.84 5.64 10.86
N VAL A 44 -18.87 4.79 10.52
CA VAL A 44 -17.44 5.04 10.78
C VAL A 44 -16.75 5.41 9.47
N PHE A 45 -16.25 6.63 9.38
CA PHE A 45 -15.48 7.10 8.23
C PHE A 45 -14.00 6.81 8.46
N ASN A 46 -13.42 5.96 7.61
CA ASN A 46 -11.97 5.87 7.49
C ASN A 46 -11.58 6.47 6.13
N PRO A 47 -11.09 7.72 6.08
CA PRO A 47 -10.72 8.33 4.81
C PRO A 47 -9.65 7.44 4.18
N LEU A 48 -9.98 6.87 3.02
CA LEU A 48 -8.98 6.26 2.17
C LEU A 48 -8.09 7.43 1.77
N LYS A 49 -6.92 7.54 2.39
CA LYS A 49 -5.85 8.30 1.80
C LYS A 49 -5.74 7.72 0.40
N SER A 50 -6.13 8.51 -0.60
CA SER A 50 -5.56 8.30 -1.93
C SER A 50 -4.10 8.11 -1.62
N SER A 51 -3.57 6.93 -1.93
CA SER A 51 -2.17 6.90 -2.28
C SER A 51 -2.11 7.88 -3.43
N LEU A 52 -1.90 9.16 -3.09
CA LEU A 52 -0.95 9.99 -3.79
C LEU A 52 0.16 8.98 -3.98
N LYS A 53 0.22 8.50 -5.21
CA LYS A 53 1.38 7.88 -5.76
C LYS A 53 2.39 8.99 -5.50
N LEU A 54 3.01 8.95 -4.32
CA LEU A 54 4.37 9.39 -4.14
C LEU A 54 4.98 8.66 -5.31
N GLU A 55 5.20 9.41 -6.38
CA GLU A 55 5.94 8.93 -7.51
C GLU A 55 7.28 8.63 -6.84
N THR A 56 7.41 7.40 -6.36
CA THR A 56 8.68 6.81 -6.01
C THR A 56 9.51 7.16 -7.21
N PRO A 57 10.56 7.98 -7.04
CA PRO A 57 11.35 8.42 -8.17
C PRO A 57 11.62 7.17 -9.00
N GLN A 58 11.21 7.19 -10.26
CA GLN A 58 11.21 5.99 -11.12
C GLN A 58 12.66 5.70 -11.58
N GLY A 59 13.60 5.72 -10.63
CA GLY A 59 15.04 5.80 -10.84
C GLY A 59 15.79 6.05 -9.53
N TRP A 60 17.11 6.15 -9.66
CA TRP A 60 18.00 6.40 -8.52
C TRP A 60 17.81 7.81 -7.96
N MET A 61 18.02 7.97 -6.66
CA MET A 61 18.03 9.30 -6.04
C MET A 61 19.14 10.17 -6.67
N PRO A 62 18.95 11.49 -6.79
CA PRO A 62 20.02 12.38 -7.21
C PRO A 62 21.29 12.13 -6.37
N GLY A 63 22.44 11.97 -7.02
CA GLY A 63 23.72 11.73 -6.36
C GLY A 63 24.04 10.27 -6.07
N PHE A 64 23.17 9.30 -6.41
CA PHE A 64 23.40 7.88 -6.08
C PHE A 64 24.67 7.29 -6.72
N PHE A 65 25.03 7.71 -7.93
CA PHE A 65 26.23 7.21 -8.62
C PHE A 65 27.46 8.06 -8.33
N GLU A 66 27.24 9.31 -7.93
CA GLU A 66 28.27 10.31 -7.73
C GLU A 66 28.78 10.33 -6.28
N GLU A 67 27.91 10.05 -5.30
CA GLU A 67 28.21 10.07 -3.87
C GLU A 67 28.20 8.66 -3.27
N VAL A 68 29.28 7.92 -3.52
CA VAL A 68 29.47 6.59 -2.92
C VAL A 68 30.12 6.74 -1.55
N ILE A 69 29.33 6.65 -0.48
CA ILE A 69 29.84 6.56 0.89
C ILE A 69 30.70 5.30 1.00
N GLY A 70 31.98 5.48 1.36
CA GLY A 70 32.95 4.37 1.40
C GLY A 70 33.63 4.06 0.05
N GLY A 71 33.43 4.91 -0.97
CA GLY A 71 34.21 4.87 -2.20
C GLY A 71 35.70 5.13 -1.93
N TRP A 72 36.55 4.54 -2.76
CA TRP A 72 37.99 4.74 -2.68
C TRP A 72 38.34 6.21 -3.00
N ALA A 73 38.98 6.89 -2.05
CA ALA A 73 39.38 8.30 -2.16
C ALA A 73 40.90 8.49 -2.38
N GLY A 74 41.63 7.41 -2.65
CA GLY A 74 43.06 7.45 -2.95
C GLY A 74 43.35 7.59 -4.44
N GLU A 75 44.57 7.25 -4.84
CA GLU A 75 45.00 7.28 -6.24
C GLU A 75 44.10 6.42 -7.14
N PRO A 76 43.87 6.80 -8.42
CA PRO A 76 43.08 6.00 -9.35
C PRO A 76 43.55 4.55 -9.39
N LEU A 77 42.60 3.62 -9.28
CA LEU A 77 42.92 2.19 -9.37
C LEU A 77 43.38 1.86 -10.79
N GLU A 78 44.64 1.47 -10.92
CA GLU A 78 45.18 0.99 -12.18
C GLU A 78 44.89 -0.50 -12.33
N ARG A 79 44.29 -0.87 -13.46
CA ARG A 79 44.17 -2.29 -13.83
C ARG A 79 45.56 -2.77 -14.26
N GLY A 80 46.14 -3.69 -13.48
CA GLY A 80 47.36 -4.39 -13.85
C GLY A 80 47.21 -5.20 -15.15
N LYS A 81 48.32 -5.70 -15.69
CA LYS A 81 48.31 -6.57 -16.86
C LYS A 81 47.43 -7.81 -16.57
N GLN A 82 46.52 -8.12 -17.48
CA GLN A 82 45.77 -9.37 -17.42
C GLN A 82 46.74 -10.53 -17.67
N GLU A 83 46.80 -11.49 -16.76
CA GLU A 83 47.61 -12.70 -16.91
C GLU A 83 47.02 -13.66 -17.96
N GLU A 84 47.82 -14.63 -18.39
CA GLU A 84 47.37 -15.66 -19.30
C GLU A 84 46.24 -16.50 -18.68
N PHE A 85 45.28 -16.90 -19.52
CA PHE A 85 44.19 -17.77 -19.07
C PHE A 85 44.73 -19.16 -18.74
N GLU A 86 44.19 -19.76 -17.68
CA GLU A 86 44.40 -21.18 -17.40
C GLU A 86 43.90 -22.02 -18.57
N THR A 87 44.78 -22.80 -19.18
CA THR A 87 44.37 -23.82 -20.16
C THR A 87 44.03 -25.09 -19.42
N ARG A 88 42.78 -25.55 -19.56
CA ARG A 88 42.31 -26.82 -18.99
C ARG A 88 42.33 -27.92 -20.04
N GLU A 89 42.58 -29.16 -19.62
CA GLU A 89 42.47 -30.33 -20.49
C GLU A 89 41.03 -30.47 -21.00
N SER A 90 40.88 -30.90 -22.25
CA SER A 90 39.57 -31.26 -22.79
C SER A 90 39.06 -32.48 -22.04
N LEU A 91 37.88 -32.38 -21.45
CA LEU A 91 37.16 -33.57 -21.00
C LEU A 91 36.66 -34.25 -22.29
N PHE A 92 37.17 -35.45 -22.54
CA PHE A 92 36.80 -36.30 -23.67
C PHE A 92 35.27 -36.44 -23.82
#